data_AF-A0AAV7Q2U2-F1
#
_entry.id   AF-A0AAV7Q2U2-F1
#
_cell.length_a   1.000
_cell.length_b   1.000
_cell.length_c   1.000
_cell.angle_alpha   90.00
_cell.angle_beta   90.00
_cell.angle_gamma   90.00
#
_symmetry.space_group_name_H-M   'P 1'
#
loop_
_entity.id
_entity.type
_entity.pdbx_description
1 polymer ?
#
loop_
_entity_poly.entity_id
_entity_poly.type
_entity_poly.pdbx_seq_one_letter_code
_entity_poly.pdbx_strand_id
1 'polypeptide(L)'
;MDNTMVTMAAETKSIRTEIASFQARVLALEQRVSKVEAHASFQDRDQELLFLGSKLTDLEDRSRRDNVRFIGFPENIEGEDLHRFLRDILPRLTDTVFEPTLEFQ
;
A
#
# COMPACT_ATOMS: atom_id res chain seq x y z
N MET A 1 -11.44 66.08 22.74
CA MET A 1 -11.85 65.48 21.46
C MET A 1 -10.63 65.07 20.63
N ASP A 2 -9.51 65.77 20.73
CA ASP A 2 -8.29 65.43 19.96
C ASP A 2 -7.64 64.12 20.37
N ASN A 3 -7.49 63.83 21.66
CA ASN A 3 -6.82 62.59 22.11
C ASN A 3 -7.59 61.32 21.70
N THR A 4 -8.92 61.35 21.75
CA THR A 4 -9.79 60.24 21.33
C THR A 4 -9.72 60.00 19.82
N MET A 5 -9.66 61.05 19.00
CA MET A 5 -9.47 60.89 17.54
C MET A 5 -8.11 60.30 17.20
N VAL A 6 -7.06 60.71 17.92
CA VAL A 6 -5.69 60.18 17.73
C VAL A 6 -5.64 58.69 18.09
N THR A 7 -6.25 58.29 19.21
CA THR A 7 -6.33 56.87 19.60
C THR A 7 -7.12 56.04 18.58
N MET A 8 -8.29 56.53 18.13
CA MET A 8 -9.09 55.84 17.10
C MET A 8 -8.34 55.70 15.77
N ALA A 9 -7.54 56.71 15.38
CA ALA A 9 -6.72 56.64 14.18
C ALA A 9 -5.59 55.60 14.30
N ALA A 10 -4.98 55.48 15.48
CA ALA A 10 -3.96 54.46 15.76
C ALA A 10 -4.55 53.05 15.74
N GLU A 11 -5.71 52.84 16.36
CA GLU A 11 -6.45 51.57 16.34
C GLU A 11 -6.86 51.18 14.91
N THR A 12 -7.39 52.13 14.13
CA THR A 12 -7.74 51.90 12.71
C THR A 12 -6.53 51.48 11.88
N LYS A 13 -5.35 52.05 12.17
CA LYS A 13 -4.10 51.66 11.51
C LYS A 13 -3.68 50.24 11.92
N SER A 14 -3.79 49.88 13.20
CA SER A 14 -3.50 48.53 13.69
C SER A 14 -4.40 47.49 13.04
N ILE A 15 -5.72 47.75 13.02
CA ILE A 15 -6.71 46.87 12.39
C ILE A 15 -6.39 46.68 10.91
N ARG A 16 -6.00 47.73 10.17
CA ARG A 16 -5.60 47.61 8.77
C ARG A 16 -4.37 46.72 8.58
N THR A 17 -3.38 46.83 9.45
CA THR A 17 -2.18 45.98 9.37
C THR A 17 -2.49 44.52 9.69
N GLU A 18 -3.37 44.27 10.66
CA GLU A 18 -3.82 42.92 11.01
C GLU A 18 -4.65 42.29 9.89
N ILE A 19 -5.56 43.06 9.27
CA ILE A 19 -6.34 42.61 8.11
C ILE A 19 -5.42 42.23 6.95
N ALA A 20 -4.42 43.06 6.63
CA ALA A 20 -3.47 42.76 5.57
C ALA A 20 -2.66 41.49 5.86
N SER A 21 -2.27 41.29 7.13
CA SER A 21 -1.60 40.07 7.57
C SER A 21 -2.50 38.84 7.44
N PHE A 22 -3.77 38.93 7.84
CA PHE A 22 -4.72 37.84 7.69
C PHE A 22 -5.01 37.51 6.23
N GLN A 23 -5.17 38.51 5.37
CA GLN A 23 -5.34 38.30 3.93
C GLN A 23 -4.17 37.52 3.32
N ALA A 24 -2.92 37.90 3.65
CA ALA A 24 -1.74 37.18 3.20
C ALA A 24 -1.72 35.72 3.68
N ARG A 25 -2.10 35.48 4.95
CA ARG A 25 -2.17 34.13 5.53
C ARG A 25 -3.27 33.28 4.90
N VAL A 26 -4.44 33.86 4.64
CA VAL A 26 -5.57 33.18 3.98
C VAL A 26 -5.18 32.77 2.56
N LEU A 27 -4.60 33.68 1.77
CA LEU A 27 -4.12 33.37 0.42
C LEU A 27 -3.09 32.24 0.43
N ALA A 28 -2.14 32.26 1.37
CA ALA A 28 -1.16 31.19 1.52
C ALA A 28 -1.79 29.85 1.90
N LEU A 29 -2.83 29.86 2.74
CA LEU A 29 -3.58 28.65 3.11
C LEU A 29 -4.39 28.12 1.92
N GLU A 30 -5.10 28.96 1.19
CA GLU A 30 -5.86 28.59 -0.01
C GLU A 30 -4.96 27.94 -1.06
N GLN A 31 -3.77 28.50 -1.31
CA GLN A 31 -2.79 27.91 -2.21
C GLN A 31 -2.30 26.53 -1.73
N ARG A 32 -2.10 26.35 -0.43
CA ARG A 32 -1.69 25.06 0.14
C ARG A 32 -2.81 24.03 0.05
N VAL A 33 -4.05 24.42 0.33
CA VAL A 33 -5.23 23.55 0.20
C VAL A 33 -5.39 23.11 -1.25
N SER A 34 -5.33 24.04 -2.20
CA SER A 34 -5.42 23.72 -3.64
C SER A 34 -4.33 22.74 -4.09
N LYS A 35 -3.08 22.90 -3.61
CA LYS A 35 -2.00 21.95 -3.89
C LYS A 35 -2.28 20.57 -3.28
N VAL A 36 -2.76 20.52 -2.04
CA VAL A 36 -3.09 19.27 -1.35
C VAL A 36 -4.23 18.57 -2.08
N GLU A 37 -5.30 19.28 -2.45
CA GLU A 37 -6.43 18.71 -3.19
C GLU A 37 -6.02 18.19 -4.57
N ALA A 38 -5.15 18.91 -5.30
CA ALA A 38 -4.61 18.44 -6.57
C ALA A 38 -3.74 17.18 -6.41
N HIS A 39 -2.97 17.08 -5.32
CA HIS A 39 -2.20 15.86 -5.03
C HIS A 39 -3.08 14.75 -4.47
N ALA A 40 -4.16 15.09 -3.79
CA ALA A 40 -5.07 14.19 -3.11
C ALA A 40 -6.30 13.89 -3.95
N SER A 41 -6.16 13.77 -5.28
CA SER A 41 -7.06 12.90 -6.05
C SER A 41 -6.87 11.47 -5.51
N PHE A 42 -7.48 11.19 -4.37
CA PHE A 42 -7.43 9.92 -3.66
C PHE A 42 -7.85 8.78 -4.57
N GLN A 43 -8.70 9.07 -5.56
CA GLN A 43 -9.11 8.13 -6.59
C GLN A 43 -7.93 7.58 -7.41
N ASP A 44 -6.94 8.40 -7.79
CA ASP A 44 -5.81 7.93 -8.58
C ASP A 44 -4.87 7.05 -7.73
N ARG A 45 -4.68 7.43 -6.47
CA ARG A 45 -3.86 6.68 -5.51
C ARG A 45 -4.49 5.36 -5.12
N ASP A 46 -5.79 5.34 -4.85
CA ASP A 46 -6.51 4.12 -4.50
C ASP A 46 -6.53 3.14 -5.69
N GLN A 47 -6.69 3.66 -6.91
CA GLN A 47 -6.56 2.86 -8.13
C GLN A 47 -5.14 2.32 -8.33
N GLU A 48 -4.10 3.13 -8.08
CA GLU A 48 -2.71 2.70 -8.15
C GLU A 48 -2.40 1.62 -7.11
N LEU A 49 -2.90 1.76 -5.88
CA LEU A 49 -2.75 0.75 -4.83
C LEU A 49 -3.44 -0.56 -5.19
N LEU A 50 -4.67 -0.51 -5.72
CA LEU A 50 -5.39 -1.69 -6.18
C LEU A 50 -4.65 -2.38 -7.33
N PHE A 51 -4.18 -1.60 -8.31
CA PHE A 51 -3.39 -2.10 -9.43
C PHE A 51 -2.11 -2.78 -8.93
N LEU A 52 -1.35 -2.12 -8.05
CA LEU A 52 -0.11 -2.66 -7.53
C LEU A 52 -0.34 -3.91 -6.67
N GLY A 53 -1.42 -3.92 -5.86
CA GLY A 53 -1.85 -5.08 -5.10
C GLY A 53 -2.15 -6.27 -6.00
N SER A 54 -2.97 -6.08 -7.05
CA SER A 54 -3.29 -7.15 -8.01
C SER A 54 -2.05 -7.71 -8.71
N LYS A 55 -1.09 -6.84 -9.06
CA LYS A 55 0.17 -7.26 -9.68
C LYS A 55 1.04 -8.06 -8.72
N LEU A 56 1.07 -7.68 -7.45
CA LEU A 56 1.79 -8.41 -6.41
C LEU A 56 1.19 -9.81 -6.24
N THR A 57 -0.14 -9.92 -6.16
CA THR A 57 -0.85 -11.20 -6.10
C THR A 57 -0.55 -12.08 -7.31
N ASP A 58 -0.60 -11.56 -8.54
CA ASP A 58 -0.24 -12.33 -9.74
C ASP A 58 1.21 -12.82 -9.70
N LEU A 59 2.15 -12.00 -9.21
CA LEU A 59 3.54 -12.39 -9.07
C LEU A 59 3.74 -13.48 -8.01
N GLU A 60 3.07 -13.38 -6.86
CA GLU A 60 3.12 -14.42 -5.83
C GLU A 60 2.51 -15.73 -6.31
N ASP A 61 1.35 -15.68 -6.96
CA ASP A 61 0.68 -16.85 -7.51
C ASP A 61 1.50 -17.49 -8.62
N ARG A 62 2.13 -16.69 -9.50
CA ARG A 62 3.01 -17.22 -10.55
C ARG A 62 4.28 -17.83 -9.96
N SER A 63 4.84 -17.22 -8.91
CA SER A 63 6.02 -17.75 -8.24
C SER A 63 5.75 -19.07 -7.49
N ARG A 64 4.51 -19.29 -7.04
CA ARG A 64 4.09 -20.49 -6.29
C ARG A 64 3.29 -21.48 -7.13
N ARG A 65 3.13 -21.23 -8.43
CA ARG A 65 2.23 -21.98 -9.32
C ARG A 65 2.50 -23.47 -9.33
N ASP A 66 3.77 -23.83 -9.23
CA ASP A 66 4.22 -25.22 -9.31
C ASP A 66 4.42 -25.84 -7.92
N ASN A 67 4.15 -25.09 -6.85
CA ASN A 67 4.29 -25.58 -5.48
C ASN A 67 3.06 -26.40 -5.09
N VAL A 68 3.30 -27.61 -4.57
CA VAL A 68 2.26 -28.48 -4.01
C VAL A 68 2.38 -28.53 -2.50
N ARG A 69 1.24 -28.43 -1.79
CA ARG A 69 1.20 -28.53 -0.32
C ARG A 69 0.57 -29.86 0.11
N PHE A 70 1.34 -30.69 0.79
CA PHE A 70 0.87 -31.93 1.40
C PHE A 70 0.41 -31.66 2.84
N ILE A 71 -0.82 -32.04 3.18
CA ILE A 71 -1.43 -31.81 4.50
C ILE A 71 -1.90 -33.16 5.06
N GLY A 72 -1.70 -33.39 6.36
CA GLY A 72 -2.15 -34.61 7.06
C GLY A 72 -1.12 -35.72 7.13
N PHE A 73 0.11 -35.49 6.68
CA PHE A 73 1.22 -36.40 6.91
C PHE A 73 1.73 -36.27 8.36
N PRO A 74 1.95 -37.38 9.08
CA PRO A 74 2.69 -37.37 10.33
C PRO A 74 4.10 -36.81 10.15
N GLU A 75 4.65 -36.18 11.18
CA GLU A 75 6.01 -35.64 11.14
C GLU A 75 7.06 -36.76 10.96
N ASN A 76 8.11 -36.49 10.17
CA ASN A 76 9.24 -37.38 9.90
C ASN A 76 8.89 -38.70 9.17
N ILE A 77 7.73 -38.78 8.52
CA ILE A 77 7.33 -39.97 7.75
C ILE A 77 8.18 -40.16 6.48
N GLU A 78 8.72 -39.06 5.97
CA GLU A 78 9.63 -39.01 4.82
C GLU A 78 10.99 -39.67 5.09
N GLY A 79 11.39 -39.78 6.36
CA GLY A 79 12.70 -40.31 6.74
C GLY A 79 13.85 -39.38 6.31
N GLU A 80 14.95 -39.97 5.84
CA GLU A 80 16.18 -39.24 5.48
C GLU A 80 16.14 -38.65 4.06
N ASP A 81 15.27 -39.16 3.17
CA ASP A 81 15.20 -38.77 1.76
C ASP A 81 13.76 -38.47 1.32
N LEU A 82 13.42 -37.18 1.35
CA LEU A 82 12.12 -36.66 0.90
C LEU A 82 11.84 -36.96 -0.57
N HIS A 83 12.85 -36.93 -1.45
CA HIS A 83 12.65 -37.15 -2.88
C HIS A 83 12.26 -38.60 -3.16
N ARG A 84 12.91 -39.55 -2.48
CA ARG A 84 12.53 -40.97 -2.55
C ARG A 84 11.12 -41.19 -2.02
N PHE A 85 10.80 -40.60 -0.87
CA PHE A 85 9.46 -40.68 -0.31
C PHE A 85 8.39 -40.16 -1.28
N LEU A 86 8.62 -38.99 -1.90
CA LEU A 86 7.69 -38.40 -2.87
C LEU A 86 7.53 -39.26 -4.13
N ARG A 87 8.61 -39.86 -4.66
CA ARG A 87 8.54 -40.81 -5.78
C ARG A 87 7.71 -42.05 -5.47
N ASP A 88 7.74 -42.52 -4.23
CA ASP A 88 7.01 -43.71 -3.81
C ASP A 88 5.53 -43.43 -3.47
N ILE A 89 5.24 -42.26 -2.86
CA ILE A 89 3.90 -41.91 -2.38
C ILE A 89 3.02 -41.30 -3.48
N LEU A 90 3.57 -40.47 -4.37
CA LEU A 90 2.77 -39.76 -5.38
C LEU A 90 2.00 -40.73 -6.29
N PRO A 91 2.61 -41.79 -6.87
CA PRO A 91 1.87 -42.73 -7.71
C PRO A 91 0.73 -43.43 -6.97
N ARG A 92 0.88 -43.64 -5.66
CA ARG A 92 -0.14 -44.29 -4.82
C ARG A 92 -1.31 -43.36 -4.48
N LEU A 93 -1.07 -42.04 -4.45
CA LEU A 93 -2.09 -41.04 -4.13
C LEU A 93 -2.93 -40.65 -5.35
N THR A 94 -2.31 -40.65 -6.54
CA THR A 94 -2.97 -40.19 -7.77
C THR A 94 -3.46 -41.32 -8.65
N ASP A 95 -3.15 -42.58 -8.32
CA ASP A 95 -3.38 -43.76 -9.16
C ASP A 95 -2.79 -43.59 -10.58
N THR A 96 -1.72 -42.80 -10.71
CA THR A 96 -1.05 -42.52 -11.99
C THR A 96 0.43 -42.92 -11.94
N VAL A 97 0.93 -43.39 -13.08
CA VAL A 97 2.36 -43.61 -13.28
C VAL A 97 2.99 -42.30 -13.70
N PHE A 98 3.92 -41.78 -12.90
CA PHE A 98 4.74 -40.64 -13.28
C PHE A 98 5.88 -41.11 -14.17
N GLU A 99 6.13 -40.40 -15.27
CA GLU A 99 7.32 -40.64 -16.09
C GLU A 99 8.60 -40.32 -15.31
N PRO A 100 9.74 -40.94 -15.63
CA PRO A 100 11.01 -40.76 -14.90
C PRO A 100 11.59 -39.33 -14.96
N THR A 101 10.94 -38.41 -15.65
CA THR A 101 11.30 -36.99 -15.78
C THR A 101 10.86 -36.12 -14.61
N LEU A 102 10.17 -36.68 -13.59
CA LEU A 102 9.79 -35.91 -12.40
C LEU A 102 11.02 -35.63 -11.52
N GLU A 103 11.69 -34.52 -11.81
CA GLU A 103 12.79 -33.98 -11.03
C GLU A 103 12.24 -33.11 -9.90
N PHE A 104 12.71 -33.36 -8.68
CA PHE A 104 12.42 -32.53 -7.53
C PHE A 104 13.63 -31.61 -7.32
N GLN A 105 13.41 -30.30 -7.42
CA GLN A 105 14.43 -29.28 -7.31
C GLN A 105 14.71 -28.86 -5.86
#